data_AF-A0A6B3UHM4-F1
#
_entry.id   AF-A0A6B3UHM4-F1
#
_cell.length_a   1.000
_cell.length_b   1.000
_cell.length_c   1.000
_cell.angle_alpha   90.00
_cell.angle_beta   90.00
_cell.angle_gamma   90.00
#
_symmetry.space_group_name_H-M   'P 1'
#
loop_
_entity.id
_entity.type
_entity.pdbx_description
1 polymer ?
#
loop_
_entity_poly.entity_id
_entity_poly.type
_entity_poly.pdbx_seq_one_letter_code
_entity_poly.pdbx_strand_id
1 'polypeptide(L)' 'MRKLGLACGLAGLTLLGACATTDEGGWTGAGEPFGQAETTCRQEAQRAPASAQKGAFEECMARAGWRRL' A
#
# COMPACT_ATOMS: atom_id res chain seq x y z
N MET A 1 3.46 -19.84 12.68
CA MET A 1 4.27 -18.92 13.51
C MET A 1 5.59 -18.62 12.81
N ARG A 2 5.74 -17.43 12.22
CA ARG A 2 7.03 -16.87 11.79
C ARG A 2 7.08 -15.42 12.30
N LYS A 3 7.97 -15.18 13.26
CA LYS A 3 8.26 -13.88 13.85
C LYS A 3 9.23 -13.14 12.93
N LEU A 4 8.88 -11.95 12.48
CA LEU A 4 9.84 -10.96 11.97
C LEU A 4 9.49 -9.59 12.56
N GLY A 5 10.32 -9.18 13.53
CA GLY A 5 10.72 -7.79 13.72
C GLY A 5 9.72 -6.81 14.33
N LEU A 6 9.31 -7.01 15.58
CA LEU A 6 8.84 -5.91 16.41
C LEU A 6 10.04 -5.03 16.77
N ALA A 7 10.19 -3.87 16.12
CA ALA A 7 11.15 -2.83 16.51
C ALA A 7 10.42 -1.48 16.63
N CYS A 8 9.41 -1.43 17.49
CA CYS A 8 8.87 -0.16 17.97
C CYS A 8 9.39 0.04 19.41
N GLY A 9 10.64 0.50 19.49
CA GLY A 9 11.26 0.95 20.74
C GLY A 9 10.52 2.16 21.31
N LEU A 10 10.35 2.15 22.63
CA LEU A 10 9.59 3.11 23.43
C LEU A 10 10.06 4.57 23.33
N ALA A 11 9.06 5.45 23.46
CA ALA A 11 9.10 6.79 24.06
C ALA A 11 9.75 7.94 23.28
N GLY A 12 8.93 8.93 22.92
CA GLY A 12 9.39 10.28 22.60
C GLY A 12 8.57 10.95 21.49
N LEU A 13 7.71 11.90 21.86
CA LEU A 13 6.97 12.75 20.93
C LEU A 13 7.94 13.48 19.98
N THR A 14 7.92 13.15 18.68
CA THR A 14 8.15 14.10 17.57
C THR A 14 7.82 13.46 16.21
N LEU A 15 6.75 13.97 15.57
CA LEU A 15 6.49 14.03 14.13
C LEU A 15 6.37 12.72 13.31
N LEU A 16 5.11 12.35 13.00
CA LEU A 16 4.58 11.96 11.67
C LEU A 16 5.44 11.06 10.74
N GLY A 17 6.24 10.16 11.28
CA GLY A 17 6.83 9.06 10.54
C GLY A 17 5.80 7.97 10.33
N ALA A 18 4.92 8.14 9.34
CA ALA A 18 4.00 7.10 8.93
C ALA A 18 4.83 5.84 8.64
N CYS A 19 4.61 4.75 9.40
CA CYS A 19 5.26 3.46 9.18
C CYS A 19 4.92 3.01 7.76
N ALA A 20 5.80 3.33 6.81
CA ALA A 20 5.69 2.84 5.45
C ALA A 20 5.81 1.32 5.54
N THR A 21 4.68 0.64 5.41
CA THR A 21 4.65 -0.81 5.45
C THR A 21 5.02 -1.28 4.07
N THR A 22 6.00 -2.17 3.97
CA THR A 22 6.33 -2.81 2.71
C THR A 22 5.52 -4.10 2.62
N ASP A 23 4.75 -4.24 1.56
CA ASP A 23 4.09 -5.49 1.20
C ASP A 23 5.05 -6.38 0.40
N GLU A 24 4.88 -7.71 0.50
CA GLU A 24 5.70 -8.69 -0.22
C GLU A 24 5.61 -8.53 -1.75
N GLY A 25 4.57 -7.87 -2.26
CA GLY A 25 4.38 -7.54 -3.67
C GLY A 25 5.19 -6.34 -4.19
N GLY A 26 6.12 -5.80 -3.40
CA GLY A 26 6.98 -4.68 -3.80
C GLY A 26 6.26 -3.32 -3.77
N TRP A 27 5.28 -3.18 -2.88
CA TRP A 27 4.58 -1.92 -2.62
C TRP A 27 4.99 -1.37 -1.27
N THR A 28 5.15 -0.05 -1.17
CA THR A 28 5.39 0.66 0.08
C THR A 28 4.40 1.80 0.22
N GLY A 29 3.92 2.04 1.43
CA GLY A 29 2.91 3.05 1.66
C GLY A 29 2.48 3.14 3.11
N ALA A 30 1.76 4.21 3.41
CA ALA A 30 1.19 4.45 4.73
C ALA A 30 -0.23 5.02 4.65
N GLY A 31 -1.02 4.44 3.74
CA GLY A 31 -2.44 4.76 3.56
C GLY A 31 -3.35 3.66 4.09
N GLU A 32 -4.44 3.39 3.38
CA GLU A 32 -5.37 2.32 3.72
C GLU A 32 -4.67 0.95 3.79
N PRO A 33 -5.16 -0.03 4.55
CA PRO A 33 -4.56 -1.37 4.60
C PRO A 33 -4.36 -1.96 3.19
N PHE A 34 -3.16 -2.46 2.89
CA PHE A 34 -2.78 -2.86 1.52
C PHE A 34 -3.80 -3.79 0.86
N GLY A 35 -4.22 -4.86 1.54
CA GLY A 35 -5.18 -5.82 0.96
C GLY A 35 -6.55 -5.22 0.64
N GLN A 36 -6.98 -4.22 1.41
CA GLN A 36 -8.22 -3.48 1.15
C GLN A 36 -8.08 -2.55 -0.06
N ALA A 37 -6.98 -1.80 -0.12
CA ALA A 37 -6.65 -0.96 -1.27
C ALA A 37 -6.51 -1.80 -2.55
N GLU A 38 -5.76 -2.90 -2.49
CA GLU A 38 -5.51 -3.80 -3.63
C GLU A 38 -6.82 -4.40 -4.18
N THR A 39 -7.70 -4.86 -3.30
CA THR A 39 -9.00 -5.44 -3.70
C THR A 39 -9.88 -4.40 -4.37
N THR A 40 -10.00 -3.22 -3.77
CA THR A 40 -10.80 -2.10 -4.30
C THR A 40 -10.24 -1.64 -5.65
N CYS A 41 -8.93 -1.43 -5.74
CA CYS A 41 -8.26 -0.96 -6.94
C CYS A 41 -8.28 -1.98 -8.08
N ARG A 42 -8.25 -3.28 -7.79
CA ARG A 42 -8.48 -4.32 -8.82
C ARG A 42 -9.88 -4.21 -9.43
N GLN A 43 -10.90 -4.02 -8.61
CA GLN A 43 -12.28 -3.89 -9.11
C GLN A 43 -12.47 -2.60 -9.91
N GLU A 44 -11.83 -1.50 -9.51
CA GLU A 44 -11.86 -0.24 -10.27
C GLU A 44 -11.14 -0.40 -11.61
N ALA A 45 -9.94 -0.98 -11.60
CA ALA A 45 -9.14 -1.22 -12.80
C ALA A 45 -9.88 -2.09 -13.83
N GLN A 46 -10.67 -3.08 -13.40
CA GLN A 46 -11.47 -3.92 -14.31
C GLN A 46 -12.53 -3.14 -15.11
N ARG A 47 -12.91 -1.94 -14.66
CA ARG A 47 -13.83 -1.06 -15.41
C ARG A 47 -13.14 -0.35 -16.57
N ALA A 48 -11.81 -0.28 -16.55
CA ALA A 48 -11.02 0.29 -17.64
C ALA A 48 -10.84 -0.74 -18.78
N PRO A 49 -10.60 -0.27 -20.02
CA PRO A 49 -10.18 -1.14 -21.12
C PRO A 49 -8.95 -1.96 -20.74
N ALA A 50 -8.84 -3.20 -21.26
CA ALA A 50 -7.75 -4.13 -20.94
C ALA A 50 -6.34 -3.50 -21.03
N SER A 51 -6.11 -2.64 -22.02
CA SER A 51 -4.85 -1.91 -22.22
C SER A 51 -4.53 -0.88 -21.13
N ALA A 52 -5.54 -0.38 -20.42
CA ALA A 52 -5.42 0.65 -19.39
C ALA A 52 -5.54 0.13 -17.95
N GLN A 53 -5.94 -1.15 -17.76
CA GLN A 53 -6.20 -1.71 -16.41
C GLN A 53 -4.99 -1.59 -15.49
N LYS A 54 -3.78 -1.85 -15.99
CA LYS A 54 -2.57 -1.73 -15.18
C LYS A 54 -2.36 -0.30 -14.68
N GLY A 55 -2.50 0.69 -15.57
CA GLY A 55 -2.35 2.11 -15.20
C GLY A 55 -3.42 2.55 -14.22
N ALA A 56 -4.68 2.19 -14.46
CA ALA A 56 -5.79 2.50 -13.56
C ALA A 56 -5.62 1.86 -12.17
N PHE A 57 -5.09 0.64 -12.10
CA PHE A 57 -4.73 -0.02 -10.84
C PHE A 57 -3.65 0.76 -10.10
N GLU A 58 -2.55 1.11 -10.78
CA GLU A 58 -1.42 1.83 -10.17
C GLU A 58 -1.82 3.23 -9.70
N GLU A 59 -2.65 3.95 -10.46
CA GLU A 59 -3.21 5.25 -10.06
C GLU A 59 -4.14 5.15 -8.86
N CYS A 60 -4.98 4.11 -8.80
CA CYS A 60 -5.82 3.86 -7.63
C CYS A 60 -4.97 3.56 -6.39
N MET A 61 -3.96 2.69 -6.51
CA MET A 61 -3.05 2.38 -5.41
C MET A 61 -2.30 3.63 -4.93
N ALA A 62 -1.85 4.49 -5.84
CA ALA A 62 -1.23 5.78 -5.51
C ALA A 62 -2.15 6.70 -4.69
N ARG A 63 -3.43 6.79 -5.08
CA ARG A 63 -4.45 7.55 -4.32
C ARG A 63 -4.72 6.93 -2.94
N ALA A 64 -4.66 5.61 -2.84
CA ALA A 64 -4.78 4.88 -1.58
C ALA A 64 -3.51 4.96 -0.69
N GLY A 65 -2.48 5.70 -1.11
CA GLY A 65 -1.25 5.93 -0.34
C GLY A 65 -0.14 4.91 -0.56
N TRP A 66 -0.22 4.12 -1.65
CA TRP A 66 0.71 3.05 -1.99
C TRP A 66 1.51 3.37 -3.25
N ARG A 67 2.80 3.05 -3.25
CA ARG A 67 3.68 3.20 -4.41
C ARG A 67 4.50 1.94 -4.60
N ARG A 68 4.80 1.59 -5.86
CA ARG A 68 5.65 0.46 -6.18
C ARG A 68 7.13 0.83 -5.95
N LEU A 69 7.92 -0.11 -5.43
CA LEU A 69 9.37 -0.03 -5.29
C LEU A 69 10.10 -0.35 -6.61
#